data_AF-A0A529QKH1-F1
#
_entry.id   AF-A0A529QKH1-F1
#
_cell.length_a   1.000
_cell.length_b   1.000
_cell.length_c   1.000
_cell.angle_alpha   90.00
_cell.angle_beta   90.00
_cell.angle_gamma   90.00
#
_symmetry.space_group_name_H-M   'P 1'
#
loop_
_entity.id
_entity.type
_entity.pdbx_description
1 polymer ?
#
loop_
_entity_poly.entity_id
_entity_poly.type
_entity_poly.pdbx_seq_one_letter_code
_entity_poly.pdbx_strand_id
1 'polypeptide(L)'
;MQYQPVCARRGGDRQTFANACLAEREGYRIVRDGPCRDGGGGGGGGEPTFCTREYAPVCARRHGQVRTFPNACEARAADYRVVGDGPC
;
A
#
# COMPACT_ATOMS: atom_id res chain seq x y z
N MET A 1 20.81 -12.04 14.27
CA MET A 1 19.37 -11.65 14.23
C MET A 1 18.78 -12.24 12.97
N GLN A 2 17.72 -13.04 13.06
CA GLN A 2 17.09 -13.67 11.89
C GLN A 2 15.89 -12.81 11.45
N TYR A 3 15.84 -12.47 10.18
CA TYR A 3 14.71 -11.76 9.58
C TYR A 3 13.69 -12.79 9.09
N GLN A 4 12.60 -12.93 9.82
CA GLN A 4 11.51 -13.86 9.54
C GLN A 4 10.20 -13.10 9.77
N PRO A 5 9.74 -12.30 8.80
CA PRO A 5 8.66 -11.36 9.05
C PRO A 5 7.39 -12.10 9.48
N VAL A 6 6.70 -11.58 10.49
CA VAL A 6 5.43 -12.13 10.98
C VAL A 6 4.37 -11.06 11.08
N CYS A 7 3.12 -11.46 10.88
CA CYS A 7 1.97 -10.61 11.07
C CYS A 7 1.45 -10.83 12.48
N ALA A 8 1.52 -9.79 13.30
CA ALA A 8 1.06 -9.84 14.66
C ALA A 8 -0.04 -8.79 14.89
N ARG A 9 -0.95 -9.09 15.80
CA ARG A 9 -2.11 -8.25 16.11
C ARG A 9 -2.21 -8.00 17.60
N ARG A 10 -2.53 -6.77 17.98
CA ARG A 10 -2.83 -6.36 19.34
C ARG A 10 -4.14 -5.56 19.33
N GLY A 11 -5.20 -6.14 19.89
CA GLY A 11 -6.53 -5.53 19.81
C GLY A 11 -7.02 -5.38 18.37
N GLY A 12 -7.31 -4.14 17.96
CA GLY A 12 -7.72 -3.79 16.60
C GLY A 12 -6.56 -3.58 15.62
N ASP A 13 -5.33 -3.43 16.11
CA ASP A 13 -4.16 -3.05 15.31
C ASP A 13 -3.39 -4.27 14.81
N ARG A 14 -3.10 -4.31 13.50
CA ARG A 14 -2.27 -5.34 12.84
C ARG A 14 -0.97 -4.70 12.36
N GLN A 15 0.17 -5.25 12.75
CA GLN A 15 1.48 -4.77 12.31
C GLN A 15 2.41 -5.92 11.90
N THR A 16 3.26 -5.63 10.91
CA THR A 16 4.32 -6.52 10.45
C THR A 16 5.56 -6.32 11.32
N PHE A 17 6.03 -7.40 11.95
CA PHE A 17 7.28 -7.40 12.70
C PHE A 17 8.36 -8.13 11.90
N ALA A 18 9.62 -7.71 12.05
CA ALA A 18 10.75 -8.34 11.37
C ALA A 18 11.03 -9.78 11.84
N ASN A 19 10.56 -10.16 13.04
CA ASN A 19 10.55 -11.53 13.55
C ASN A 19 9.52 -11.73 14.67
N ALA A 20 9.25 -13.00 15.00
CA ALA A 20 8.36 -13.43 16.08
C ALA A 20 8.75 -12.88 17.45
N CYS A 21 10.04 -12.95 17.80
CA CYS A 21 10.57 -12.49 19.09
C CYS A 21 10.30 -10.98 19.31
N LEU A 22 10.45 -10.16 18.25
CA LEU A 22 10.12 -8.73 18.30
C LEU A 22 8.63 -8.49 18.53
N ALA A 23 7.77 -9.25 17.84
CA ALA A 23 6.32 -9.16 18.02
C ALA A 23 5.89 -9.50 19.45
N GLU A 24 6.43 -10.60 19.99
CA GLU A 24 6.11 -11.05 21.35
C GLU A 24 6.60 -10.07 22.41
N ARG A 25 7.81 -9.51 22.23
CA ARG A 25 8.36 -8.49 23.15
C ARG A 25 7.52 -7.21 23.20
N GLU A 26 6.93 -6.81 22.08
CA GLU A 26 6.00 -5.67 22.00
C GLU A 26 4.56 -6.02 22.47
N GLY A 27 4.32 -7.27 22.86
CA GLY A 27 3.02 -7.75 23.33
C GLY A 27 2.01 -7.96 22.20
N TYR A 28 2.47 -8.16 20.97
CA TYR A 28 1.61 -8.54 19.85
C TYR A 28 1.47 -10.06 19.75
N ARG A 29 0.26 -10.54 19.50
CA ARG A 29 0.02 -11.97 19.24
C ARG A 29 0.22 -12.25 17.76
N ILE A 30 1.10 -13.20 17.44
CA ILE A 30 1.33 -13.65 16.07
C ILE A 30 0.06 -14.31 15.53
N VAL A 31 -0.44 -13.79 14.42
CA VAL A 31 -1.64 -14.31 13.73
C VAL A 31 -1.23 -15.21 12.56
N ARG A 32 -0.12 -14.87 11.90
CA ARG A 32 0.37 -15.56 10.70
C ARG A 32 1.87 -15.35 10.52
N ASP A 33 2.53 -16.37 9.97
CA ASP A 33 3.87 -16.29 9.41
C ASP A 33 3.89 -15.49 8.08
N GLY A 34 4.79 -14.52 7.98
CA GLY A 34 4.83 -13.54 6.89
C GLY A 34 4.14 -12.21 7.23
N PRO A 35 4.41 -11.13 6.46
CA PRO A 35 3.93 -9.78 6.76
C PRO A 35 2.40 -9.66 6.76
N CYS A 36 1.86 -8.67 7.48
CA CYS A 36 0.44 -8.37 7.46
C CYS A 36 0.02 -7.87 6.08
N ARG A 37 -1.05 -8.47 5.54
CA ARG A 37 -1.62 -8.07 4.23
C ARG A 37 -2.46 -6.79 4.33
N ASP A 38 -2.75 -6.35 5.56
CA ASP A 38 -3.70 -5.26 5.85
C ASP A 38 -3.03 -4.00 6.44
N GLY A 39 -1.70 -3.86 6.42
CA GLY A 39 -1.08 -2.74 7.15
C GLY A 39 0.40 -2.44 6.90
N GLY A 40 0.96 -2.80 5.75
CA GLY A 40 2.32 -2.40 5.40
C GLY A 40 3.11 -3.54 4.77
N GLY A 41 3.20 -3.49 3.45
CA GLY A 41 4.00 -4.44 2.67
C GLY A 41 3.65 -4.44 1.19
N GLY A 42 3.93 -3.32 0.50
CA GLY A 42 4.13 -3.28 -0.95
C GLY A 42 2.94 -2.80 -1.78
N GLY A 43 3.01 -1.55 -2.23
CA GLY A 43 2.17 -1.04 -3.32
C GLY A 43 1.24 0.09 -2.87
N GLY A 44 1.80 1.26 -2.59
CA GLY A 44 1.00 2.47 -2.54
C GLY A 44 1.61 3.61 -1.75
N GLY A 45 2.07 4.64 -2.45
CA GLY A 45 2.53 5.88 -1.85
C GLY A 45 4.03 5.94 -1.65
N GLY A 46 4.75 6.38 -2.69
CA GLY A 46 6.01 7.12 -2.49
C GLY A 46 7.29 6.45 -2.96
N GLU A 47 7.24 5.37 -3.74
CA GLU A 47 8.35 5.16 -4.67
C GLU A 47 8.17 6.20 -5.77
N PRO A 48 9.16 7.08 -6.06
CA PRO A 48 9.09 8.01 -7.18
C PRO A 48 8.98 7.15 -8.44
N THR A 49 7.76 6.81 -8.82
CA THR A 49 7.49 6.19 -10.10
C THR A 49 7.87 7.25 -11.10
N PHE A 50 8.97 7.02 -11.82
CA PHE A 50 9.42 7.89 -12.89
C PHE A 50 8.39 7.84 -14.00
N CYS A 51 7.30 8.58 -13.84
CA CYS A 51 6.29 8.74 -14.86
C CYS A 51 6.85 9.65 -15.95
N THR A 52 6.63 9.26 -17.21
CA THR A 52 6.89 10.13 -18.35
C THR A 52 6.02 11.39 -18.20
N ARG A 53 6.53 12.54 -18.65
CA ARG A 53 5.72 13.77 -18.72
C ARG A 53 4.74 13.75 -19.90
N GLU A 54 4.35 12.55 -20.33
CA GLU A 54 3.34 12.39 -21.36
C GLU A 54 1.99 12.80 -20.76
N TYR A 55 1.28 13.66 -21.48
CA TYR A 55 -0.03 14.14 -21.09
C TYR A 55 -1.09 13.28 -21.77
N ALA A 56 -1.66 12.35 -21.02
CA ALA A 56 -2.70 11.42 -21.44
C ALA A 56 -3.74 11.33 -20.31
N PRO A 57 -4.63 12.33 -20.19
CA PRO A 57 -5.45 12.51 -18.99
C PRO A 57 -6.40 11.33 -18.79
N VAL A 58 -6.43 10.82 -17.56
CA VAL A 58 -7.31 9.69 -17.20
C VAL A 58 -8.15 10.00 -15.98
N CYS A 59 -9.34 9.40 -15.96
CA CYS A 59 -10.26 9.46 -14.85
C CYS A 59 -9.94 8.31 -13.90
N ALA A 60 -9.58 8.62 -12.65
CA ALA A 60 -9.21 7.61 -11.67
C ALA A 60 -10.00 7.79 -10.37
N ARG A 61 -10.32 6.67 -9.71
CA ARG A 61 -11.16 6.64 -8.50
C ARG A 61 -10.40 6.02 -7.33
N ARG A 62 -10.52 6.65 -6.17
CA ARG A 62 -9.98 6.17 -4.89
C ARG A 62 -10.99 6.43 -3.77
N HIS A 63 -11.38 5.38 -3.05
CA HIS A 63 -12.33 5.46 -1.92
C HIS A 63 -13.61 6.28 -2.22
N GLY A 64 -14.17 6.14 -3.42
CA GLY A 64 -15.39 6.86 -3.84
C GLY A 64 -15.16 8.28 -4.37
N GLN A 65 -13.95 8.82 -4.27
CA GLN A 65 -13.58 10.09 -4.89
C GLN A 65 -13.01 9.84 -6.28
N VAL A 66 -13.45 10.62 -7.27
CA VAL A 66 -12.96 10.55 -8.65
C VAL A 66 -12.16 11.81 -8.93
N ARG A 67 -11.00 11.65 -9.57
CA ARG A 67 -10.09 12.74 -9.90
C ARG A 67 -9.44 12.47 -11.25
N THR A 68 -9.29 13.54 -12.02
CA THR A 68 -8.56 13.53 -13.28
C THR A 68 -7.05 13.65 -12.99
N PHE A 69 -6.29 12.71 -13.51
CA PHE A 69 -4.82 12.71 -13.47
C PHE A 69 -4.26 13.02 -14.85
N PRO A 70 -3.10 13.68 -14.94
CA PRO A 70 -2.50 14.02 -16.23
C PRO A 70 -2.02 12.79 -17.02
N ASN A 71 -1.75 11.67 -16.34
CA ASN A 71 -1.53 10.36 -16.96
C ASN A 71 -1.87 9.19 -16.03
N ALA A 72 -2.00 7.99 -16.62
CA ALA A 72 -2.29 6.75 -15.89
C ALA A 72 -1.17 6.33 -14.93
N CYS A 73 0.07 6.73 -15.20
CA CYS A 73 1.19 6.44 -14.33
C CYS A 73 1.05 7.21 -13.00
N GLU A 74 0.76 8.52 -13.05
CA GLU A 74 0.52 9.34 -11.86
C GLU A 74 -0.70 8.88 -11.07
N ALA A 75 -1.78 8.48 -11.74
CA ALA A 75 -2.94 7.90 -11.09
C ALA A 75 -2.56 6.67 -10.25
N ARG A 76 -1.79 5.73 -10.83
CA ARG A 76 -1.34 4.52 -10.13
C ARG A 76 -0.34 4.82 -9.02
N ALA A 77 0.58 5.76 -9.24
CA ALA A 77 1.56 6.20 -8.24
C ALA A 77 0.89 6.84 -7.00
N ALA A 78 -0.27 7.46 -7.20
CA ALA A 78 -1.09 8.05 -6.13
C ALA A 78 -2.14 7.09 -5.53
N ASP A 79 -2.10 5.79 -5.86
CA ASP A 79 -3.07 4.77 -5.43
C ASP A 79 -4.50 4.98 -5.94
N TYR A 80 -4.65 5.62 -7.09
CA TYR A 80 -5.93 5.73 -7.78
C TYR A 80 -6.07 4.63 -8.83
N ARG A 81 -7.28 4.06 -8.90
CA ARG A 81 -7.64 3.07 -9.92
C ARG A 81 -8.24 3.79 -11.11
N VAL A 82 -7.62 3.68 -12.29
CA VAL A 82 -8.16 4.24 -13.53
C VAL A 82 -9.50 3.57 -13.86
N VAL A 83 -10.51 4.40 -14.09
CA VAL A 83 -11.89 4.00 -14.46
C VAL A 83 -12.26 4.41 -15.88
N GLY A 84 -11.52 5.35 -16.48
CA GLY A 84 -11.69 5.74 -17.87
C GLY A 84 -10.43 6.40 -18.44
N ASP A 85 -10.23 6.22 -19.74
CA ASP A 85 -9.06 6.69 -20.50
C ASP A 85 -9.16 8.17 -20.94
N GLY A 86 -10.06 8.93 -20.34
CA GLY A 86 -10.25 10.37 -20.55
C GLY A 86 -10.53 11.08 -19.22
N PRO A 87 -10.64 12.43 -19.20
CA PRO A 87 -10.94 13.18 -17.99
C PRO A 87 -12.30 12.79 -17.40
N CYS A 88 -12.38 12.79 -16.06
CA CYS A 88 -13.65 13.03 -15.37
C CYS A 88 -14.00 14.53 -15.56
#